data_AF-A0A0D2XF64-F1
#
_entry.id   AF-A0A0D2XF64-F1
#
_cell.length_a   1.000
_cell.length_b   1.000
_cell.length_c   1.000
_cell.angle_alpha   90.00
_cell.angle_beta   90.00
_cell.angle_gamma   90.00
#
_symmetry.space_group_name_H-M   'P 1'
#
loop_
_entity.id
_entity.type
_entity.pdbx_description
1 polymer ?
#
loop_
_entity_poly.entity_id
_entity_poly.type
_entity_poly.pdbx_seq_one_letter_code
_entity_poly.pdbx_strand_id
1 'polypeptide(L)'
;MSIQRLVRFVSKDDGQTYYGAADKAFQFAKPLQAGSPFSPETQISDNQHGIQKLLCPIDIDHARSVVCIGLNYTDHAEEANMAIPKLPVVLAWQLEPHLGGGQWCYSKCFDSSAPIGPAIVSKDILGSAVGLGIRGTINDNQVQKGNTNNMIFSVAEIVSFLSQGMTLLPGTLIFTGTPAGVGFGRTPQISMKEGDVIKIEIDGIGAISNRVVYEQ
;
A
#
# COMPACT_ATOMS: atom_id res chain seq x y z
N MET A 1 21.20 0.97 -14.37
CA MET A 1 20.99 0.42 -13.00
C MET A 1 19.49 0.32 -12.78
N SER A 2 18.96 -0.80 -12.26
CA SER A 2 17.54 -0.88 -11.90
C SER A 2 17.27 -0.10 -10.62
N ILE A 3 16.15 0.63 -10.57
CA ILE A 3 15.71 1.33 -9.35
C ILE A 3 15.22 0.29 -8.35
N GLN A 4 15.93 0.11 -7.23
CA GLN A 4 15.55 -0.87 -6.20
C GLN A 4 14.43 -0.36 -5.29
N ARG A 5 14.44 0.95 -4.97
CA ARG A 5 13.45 1.62 -4.12
C ARG A 5 13.10 2.96 -4.75
N LEU A 6 11.95 3.02 -5.42
CA LEU A 6 11.43 4.24 -6.01
C LEU A 6 10.65 5.01 -4.94
N VAL A 7 11.02 6.27 -4.74
CA VAL A 7 10.32 7.21 -3.85
C VAL A 7 9.89 8.45 -4.61
N ARG A 8 8.89 9.15 -4.08
CA ARG A 8 8.66 10.57 -4.35
C ARG A 8 8.98 11.33 -3.08
N PHE A 9 9.75 12.40 -3.16
CA PHE A 9 10.26 13.08 -1.98
C PHE A 9 10.47 14.58 -2.21
N VAL A 10 10.39 15.35 -1.13
CA VAL A 10 10.88 16.73 -1.08
C VAL A 10 12.37 16.68 -0.74
N SER A 11 13.21 17.27 -1.60
CA SER A 11 14.65 17.36 -1.37
C SER A 11 14.96 18.35 -0.27
N LYS A 12 15.88 17.97 0.61
CA LYS A 12 16.44 18.84 1.65
C LYS A 12 17.37 19.92 1.08
N ASP A 13 17.91 19.69 -0.11
CA ASP A 13 18.98 20.52 -0.69
C ASP A 13 18.42 21.75 -1.42
N ASP A 14 17.25 21.61 -2.04
CA ASP A 14 16.61 22.69 -2.81
C ASP A 14 15.10 22.87 -2.56
N GLY A 15 14.48 22.00 -1.73
CA GLY A 15 13.05 22.06 -1.42
C GLY A 15 12.13 21.59 -2.56
N GLN A 16 12.66 21.13 -3.68
CA GLN A 16 11.87 20.66 -4.81
C GLN A 16 11.41 19.21 -4.63
N THR A 17 10.35 18.83 -5.35
CA THR A 17 9.83 17.47 -5.34
C THR A 17 10.43 16.66 -6.49
N TYR A 18 10.93 15.47 -6.17
CA TYR A 18 11.50 14.55 -7.12
C TYR A 18 10.90 13.16 -6.99
N TYR A 19 10.86 12.44 -8.10
CA TYR A 19 11.01 10.99 -8.06
C TYR A 19 12.48 10.64 -7.93
N GLY A 20 12.82 9.56 -7.23
CA GLY A 20 14.21 9.12 -7.12
C GLY A 20 14.40 7.69 -6.64
N ALA A 21 15.62 7.20 -6.83
CA ALA A 21 16.08 5.93 -6.29
C ALA A 21 16.66 6.15 -4.88
N ALA A 22 15.92 5.72 -3.85
CA ALA A 22 16.30 5.87 -2.46
C ALA A 22 17.27 4.79 -1.97
N ASP A 23 18.08 5.16 -0.98
CA ASP A 23 18.80 4.21 -0.15
C ASP A 23 17.85 3.45 0.80
N LYS A 24 18.35 2.38 1.43
CA LYS A 24 17.53 1.53 2.33
C LYS A 24 17.08 2.28 3.58
N ALA A 25 17.82 3.30 4.03
CA ALA A 25 17.51 4.08 5.21
C ALA A 25 16.51 5.22 4.94
N PHE A 26 16.13 5.45 3.67
CA PHE A 26 15.32 6.59 3.25
C PHE A 26 15.88 7.95 3.70
N GLN A 27 17.20 8.07 3.77
CA GLN A 27 17.87 9.32 4.12
C GLN A 27 18.27 10.12 2.86
N PHE A 28 18.55 9.40 1.78
CA PHE A 28 19.00 10.01 0.53
C PHE A 28 18.37 9.31 -0.67
N ALA A 29 18.16 10.06 -1.75
CA ALA A 29 17.75 9.52 -3.02
C ALA A 29 18.52 10.18 -4.16
N LYS A 30 18.77 9.42 -5.21
CA LYS A 30 19.23 9.97 -6.49
C LYS A 30 18.01 10.31 -7.34
N PRO A 31 17.74 11.59 -7.66
CA PRO A 31 16.60 11.97 -8.49
C PRO A 31 16.61 11.28 -9.84
N LEU A 32 15.43 11.00 -10.37
CA LEU A 32 15.27 10.57 -11.75
C LEU A 32 15.53 11.75 -12.69
N GLN A 33 16.20 11.48 -13.80
CA GLN A 33 16.24 12.38 -14.94
C GLN A 33 14.85 12.37 -15.60
N ALA A 34 14.51 13.44 -16.33
CA ALA A 34 13.16 13.68 -16.86
C ALA A 34 12.48 12.44 -17.46
N GLY A 35 11.17 12.30 -17.23
CA GLY A 35 10.37 11.19 -17.73
C GLY A 35 9.47 10.59 -16.64
N SER A 36 8.71 9.56 -17.03
CA SER A 36 7.86 8.82 -16.09
C SER A 36 8.68 7.87 -15.23
N PRO A 37 8.43 7.74 -13.92
CA PRO A 37 9.12 6.76 -13.08
C PRO A 37 8.86 5.31 -13.48
N PHE A 38 7.88 5.06 -14.36
CA PHE A 38 7.51 3.73 -14.85
C PHE A 38 7.96 3.47 -16.29
N SER A 39 8.70 4.40 -16.91
CA SER A 39 9.29 4.17 -18.23
C SER A 39 10.55 3.30 -18.13
N PRO A 40 10.76 2.34 -19.06
CA PRO A 40 12.02 1.60 -19.15
C PRO A 40 13.23 2.49 -19.45
N GLU A 41 13.01 3.66 -20.04
CA GLU A 41 14.07 4.60 -20.44
C GLU A 41 14.50 5.56 -19.33
N THR A 42 13.90 5.43 -18.15
CA THR A 42 14.15 6.34 -17.04
C THR A 42 15.56 6.22 -16.52
N GLN A 43 16.27 7.35 -16.55
CA GLN A 43 17.65 7.44 -16.08
C GLN A 43 17.66 8.01 -14.67
N ILE A 44 18.64 7.59 -13.87
CA ILE A 44 18.88 8.12 -12.53
C ILE A 44 20.00 9.14 -12.67
N SER A 45 19.90 10.28 -12.00
CA SER A 45 21.00 11.23 -11.94
C SER A 45 22.17 10.67 -11.11
N ASP A 46 23.38 11.14 -11.40
CA ASP A 46 24.55 10.81 -10.57
C ASP A 46 24.54 11.57 -9.23
N ASN A 47 23.82 12.69 -9.19
CA ASN A 47 23.65 13.52 -8.01
C ASN A 47 22.74 12.85 -6.98
N GLN A 48 23.05 13.07 -5.71
CA GLN A 48 22.29 12.54 -4.58
C GLN A 48 21.72 13.71 -3.79
N HIS A 49 20.46 13.60 -3.42
CA HIS A 49 19.74 14.58 -2.61
C HIS A 49 19.38 13.97 -1.26
N GLY A 50 19.44 14.78 -0.20
CA GLY A 50 18.87 14.44 1.09
C GLY A 50 17.34 14.41 1.03
N ILE A 51 16.72 13.44 1.69
CA ILE A 51 15.25 13.35 1.79
C ILE A 51 14.80 14.19 2.98
N GLN A 52 14.04 15.25 2.72
CA GLN A 52 13.38 16.04 3.78
C GLN A 52 12.04 15.41 4.18
N LYS A 53 11.25 14.99 3.19
CA LYS A 53 9.92 14.41 3.40
C LYS A 53 9.63 13.39 2.31
N LEU A 54 9.23 12.19 2.70
CA LEU A 54 8.64 11.23 1.78
C LEU A 54 7.19 11.61 1.46
N LEU A 55 6.84 11.51 0.19
CA LEU A 55 5.49 11.65 -0.32
C LEU A 55 4.96 10.27 -0.72
N CYS A 56 3.69 10.19 -1.11
CA CYS A 56 3.18 9.02 -1.79
C CYS A 56 4.11 8.67 -2.97
N PRO A 57 4.62 7.44 -3.12
CA PRO A 57 5.59 7.11 -4.16
C PRO A 57 4.99 7.12 -5.58
N ILE A 58 3.71 7.47 -5.71
CA ILE A 58 3.02 7.74 -6.97
C ILE A 58 2.13 8.98 -6.79
N ASP A 59 2.17 9.92 -7.75
CA ASP A 59 1.30 11.08 -7.77
C ASP A 59 0.02 10.82 -8.59
N ILE A 60 -0.86 11.82 -8.64
CA ILE A 60 -2.15 11.71 -9.32
C ILE A 60 -2.01 11.61 -10.84
N ASP A 61 -0.97 12.22 -11.42
CA ASP A 61 -0.75 12.23 -12.87
C ASP A 61 -0.26 10.87 -13.38
N HIS A 62 0.47 10.14 -12.54
CA HIS A 62 0.97 8.81 -12.83
C HIS A 62 0.07 7.68 -12.32
N ALA A 63 -0.83 7.93 -11.36
CA ALA A 63 -1.83 6.97 -10.95
C ALA A 63 -2.85 6.71 -12.09
N ARG A 64 -3.27 5.45 -12.25
CA ARG A 64 -4.26 5.07 -13.28
C ARG A 64 -5.55 4.54 -12.71
N SER A 65 -5.44 3.57 -11.81
CA SER A 65 -6.58 2.99 -11.11
C SER A 65 -6.11 2.35 -9.81
N VAL A 66 -7.05 2.22 -8.88
CA VAL A 66 -6.85 1.49 -7.62
C VAL A 66 -7.81 0.31 -7.61
N VAL A 67 -7.26 -0.88 -7.41
CA VAL A 67 -8.00 -2.14 -7.36
C VAL A 67 -7.74 -2.76 -6.00
N CYS A 68 -8.79 -3.13 -5.28
CA CYS A 68 -8.65 -3.75 -3.97
C CYS A 68 -9.15 -5.19 -4.03
N ILE A 69 -8.37 -6.13 -3.48
CA ILE A 69 -8.77 -7.52 -3.27
C ILE A 69 -9.19 -7.65 -1.81
N GLY A 70 -10.45 -7.99 -1.60
CA GLY A 70 -10.96 -8.28 -0.26
C GLY A 70 -10.82 -9.75 0.10
N LEU A 71 -10.90 -10.03 1.41
CA LEU A 71 -10.93 -11.39 1.97
C LEU A 71 -9.82 -12.31 1.41
N ASN A 72 -8.60 -11.79 1.32
CA ASN A 72 -7.47 -12.49 0.70
C ASN A 72 -6.44 -13.06 1.69
N TYR A 73 -6.80 -13.16 2.97
CA TYR A 73 -5.96 -13.80 3.99
C TYR A 73 -6.78 -14.83 4.73
N THR A 74 -6.22 -16.02 4.96
CA THR A 74 -6.92 -17.13 5.62
C THR A 74 -7.33 -16.75 7.04
N ASP A 75 -6.43 -16.16 7.81
CA ASP A 75 -6.69 -15.67 9.17
C ASP A 75 -7.79 -14.59 9.21
N HIS A 76 -7.82 -13.68 8.23
CA HIS A 76 -8.85 -12.65 8.16
C HIS A 76 -10.22 -13.23 7.77
N ALA A 77 -10.25 -14.25 6.92
CA ALA A 77 -11.49 -14.95 6.59
C ALA A 77 -12.06 -15.69 7.81
N GLU A 78 -11.19 -16.32 8.61
CA GLU A 78 -11.54 -16.91 9.91
C GLU A 78 -12.07 -15.85 10.88
N GLU A 79 -11.37 -14.72 11.04
CA GLU A 79 -11.79 -13.58 11.87
C GLU A 79 -13.17 -13.04 11.47
N ALA A 80 -13.44 -12.97 10.16
CA ALA A 80 -14.73 -12.51 9.64
C ALA A 80 -15.82 -13.59 9.67
N ASN A 81 -15.52 -14.82 10.07
CA ASN A 81 -16.39 -15.99 9.96
C ASN A 81 -16.98 -16.15 8.54
N MET A 82 -16.14 -15.93 7.52
CA MET A 82 -16.51 -16.02 6.11
C MET A 82 -15.84 -17.22 5.46
N ALA A 83 -16.54 -17.84 4.50
CA ALA A 83 -15.97 -18.92 3.70
C ALA A 83 -14.80 -18.41 2.84
N ILE A 84 -13.78 -19.24 2.67
CA ILE A 84 -12.65 -18.96 1.77
C ILE A 84 -13.18 -18.78 0.33
N PRO A 85 -12.94 -17.63 -0.30
CA PRO A 85 -13.39 -17.39 -1.66
C PRO A 85 -12.68 -18.32 -2.65
N LYS A 86 -13.38 -18.69 -3.73
CA LYS A 86 -12.81 -19.51 -4.82
C LYS A 86 -12.12 -18.68 -5.90
N LEU A 87 -12.40 -17.38 -5.96
CA LEU A 87 -11.84 -16.41 -6.92
C LEU A 87 -11.54 -15.09 -6.18
N PRO A 88 -10.56 -14.28 -6.66
CA PRO A 88 -10.27 -12.98 -6.06
C PRO A 88 -11.51 -12.09 -6.00
N VAL A 89 -11.86 -11.63 -4.79
CA VAL A 89 -13.02 -10.75 -4.56
C VAL A 89 -12.58 -9.30 -4.77
N VAL A 90 -12.93 -8.73 -5.93
CA VAL A 90 -12.59 -7.33 -6.26
C VAL A 90 -13.55 -6.39 -5.54
N LEU A 91 -12.99 -5.61 -4.61
CA LEU A 91 -13.64 -4.87 -3.53
C LEU A 91 -14.32 -5.84 -2.55
N ALA A 92 -14.18 -5.66 -1.24
CA ALA A 92 -15.06 -6.37 -0.31
C ALA A 92 -15.42 -5.50 0.88
N TRP A 93 -16.68 -5.65 1.26
CA TRP A 93 -17.24 -5.37 2.58
C TRP A 93 -17.48 -3.90 2.93
N GLN A 94 -18.55 -3.61 3.68
CA GLN A 94 -18.92 -2.28 4.19
C GLN A 94 -19.72 -2.46 5.49
N LEU A 95 -19.42 -1.64 6.50
CA LEU A 95 -20.10 -1.66 7.81
C LEU A 95 -21.59 -1.32 7.72
N GLU A 96 -21.92 -0.35 6.87
CA GLU A 96 -23.29 0.14 6.69
C GLU A 96 -23.75 -0.07 5.24
N PRO A 97 -24.12 -1.30 4.81
CA PRO A 97 -24.43 -1.61 3.42
C PRO A 97 -25.49 -0.70 2.77
N HIS A 98 -26.37 -0.14 3.60
CA HIS A 98 -27.43 0.78 3.19
C HIS A 98 -26.89 2.13 2.69
N LEU A 99 -25.74 2.61 3.20
CA LEU A 99 -25.12 3.86 2.75
C LEU A 99 -24.44 3.72 1.38
N GLY A 100 -24.03 2.50 1.01
CA GLY A 100 -23.36 2.21 -0.26
C GLY A 100 -24.29 1.72 -1.36
N GLY A 101 -25.59 1.58 -1.10
CA GLY A 101 -26.53 0.95 -2.06
C GLY A 101 -26.11 -0.48 -2.45
N GLY A 102 -25.46 -1.20 -1.53
CA GLY A 102 -24.85 -2.51 -1.80
C GLY A 102 -23.49 -2.48 -2.50
N GLN A 103 -22.99 -1.30 -2.88
CA GLN A 103 -21.63 -1.11 -3.42
C GLN A 103 -20.62 -0.84 -2.29
N TRP A 104 -19.38 -1.27 -2.49
CA TRP A 104 -18.37 -1.31 -1.42
C TRP A 104 -17.35 -0.16 -1.48
N CYS A 105 -17.33 0.59 -2.58
CA CYS A 105 -16.42 1.72 -2.77
C CYS A 105 -16.68 2.86 -1.78
N TYR A 106 -17.94 3.10 -1.41
CA TYR A 106 -18.33 4.24 -0.58
C TYR A 106 -17.53 4.31 0.74
N SER A 107 -17.38 3.18 1.43
CA SER A 107 -16.65 3.11 2.71
C SER A 107 -15.12 3.08 2.60
N LYS A 108 -14.55 3.10 1.38
CA LYS A 108 -13.12 2.86 1.11
C LYS A 108 -12.48 3.90 0.18
N CYS A 109 -13.24 4.94 -0.19
CA CYS A 109 -12.81 5.92 -1.19
C CYS A 109 -12.91 7.36 -0.69
N PHE A 110 -12.99 7.59 0.63
CA PHE A 110 -12.88 8.93 1.19
C PHE A 110 -11.48 9.50 0.93
N ASP A 111 -11.38 10.82 0.84
CA ASP A 111 -10.08 11.49 0.75
C ASP A 111 -9.20 11.06 1.93
N SER A 112 -7.92 10.85 1.66
CA SER A 112 -6.92 10.34 2.63
C SER A 112 -7.11 8.91 3.15
N SER A 113 -8.05 8.12 2.61
CA SER A 113 -8.29 6.73 3.05
C SER A 113 -7.34 5.68 2.46
N ALA A 114 -6.44 6.06 1.54
CA ALA A 114 -5.49 5.17 0.88
C ALA A 114 -4.02 5.65 1.03
N PRO A 115 -3.45 5.66 2.25
CA PRO A 115 -2.04 6.00 2.43
C PRO A 115 -1.14 4.93 1.79
N ILE A 116 -0.15 5.36 1.00
CA ILE A 116 0.77 4.50 0.25
C ILE A 116 2.21 4.96 0.48
N GLY A 117 3.11 4.03 0.77
CA GLY A 117 4.53 4.30 0.97
C GLY A 117 5.25 3.19 1.74
N PRO A 118 6.46 3.44 2.23
CA PRO A 118 7.28 4.64 1.99
C PRO A 118 7.87 4.67 0.57
N ALA A 119 7.89 3.54 -0.13
CA ALA A 119 8.49 3.39 -1.46
C ALA A 119 7.82 2.27 -2.26
N ILE A 120 8.02 2.28 -3.57
CA ILE A 120 7.79 1.12 -4.43
C ILE A 120 9.12 0.36 -4.49
N VAL A 121 9.15 -0.87 -3.97
CA VAL A 121 10.36 -1.70 -3.93
C VAL A 121 10.33 -2.74 -5.04
N SER A 122 11.45 -2.88 -5.74
CA SER A 122 11.53 -3.73 -6.93
C SER A 122 11.44 -5.22 -6.61
N LYS A 123 10.95 -6.00 -7.58
CA LYS A 123 10.95 -7.47 -7.51
C LYS A 123 12.34 -8.08 -7.34
N ASP A 124 13.40 -7.38 -7.75
CA ASP A 124 14.78 -7.84 -7.58
C ASP A 124 15.16 -7.94 -6.09
N ILE A 125 14.46 -7.19 -5.22
CA ILE A 125 14.62 -7.22 -3.75
C ILE A 125 13.59 -8.13 -3.10
N LEU A 126 12.32 -8.08 -3.54
CA LEU A 126 11.21 -8.77 -2.87
C LEU A 126 10.88 -10.16 -3.45
N GLY A 127 11.47 -10.54 -4.58
CA GLY A 127 11.09 -11.74 -5.33
C GLY A 127 9.61 -11.73 -5.69
N SER A 128 8.95 -12.86 -5.44
CA SER A 128 7.49 -13.03 -5.64
C SER A 128 6.64 -12.48 -4.48
N ALA A 129 7.23 -11.73 -3.54
CA ALA A 129 6.58 -11.17 -2.35
C ALA A 129 5.96 -12.22 -1.39
N VAL A 130 6.56 -13.41 -1.34
CA VAL A 130 6.17 -14.51 -0.44
C VAL A 130 6.94 -14.41 0.88
N GLY A 131 6.29 -14.71 2.00
CA GLY A 131 6.94 -14.77 3.30
C GLY A 131 7.18 -13.42 3.99
N LEU A 132 6.64 -12.31 3.47
CA LEU A 132 6.83 -10.97 4.03
C LEU A 132 5.97 -10.78 5.28
N GLY A 133 6.57 -10.46 6.42
CA GLY A 133 5.82 -10.10 7.63
C GLY A 133 5.14 -8.74 7.48
N ILE A 134 3.90 -8.65 7.96
CA ILE A 134 3.07 -7.43 7.95
C ILE A 134 2.68 -7.11 9.39
N ARG A 135 2.95 -5.87 9.84
CA ARG A 135 2.63 -5.43 11.21
C ARG A 135 1.84 -4.14 11.16
N GLY A 136 0.82 -4.04 11.99
CA GLY A 136 0.03 -2.84 12.19
C GLY A 136 -0.01 -2.47 13.67
N THR A 137 0.14 -1.18 13.99
CA THR A 137 0.05 -0.65 15.35
C THR A 137 -0.84 0.59 15.39
N ILE A 138 -1.54 0.77 16.51
CA ILE A 138 -2.24 2.03 16.87
C ILE A 138 -1.62 2.52 18.18
N ASN A 139 -1.01 3.70 18.17
CA ASN A 139 -0.30 4.27 19.34
C ASN A 139 0.67 3.25 19.96
N ASP A 140 1.52 2.66 19.11
CA ASP A 140 2.49 1.61 19.45
C ASP A 140 1.92 0.26 19.93
N ASN A 141 0.60 0.14 20.10
CA ASN A 141 -0.05 -1.14 20.42
C ASN A 141 -0.25 -1.96 19.14
N GLN A 142 0.33 -3.16 19.09
CA GLN A 142 0.20 -4.04 17.93
C GLN A 142 -1.26 -4.52 17.76
N VAL A 143 -1.85 -4.14 16.63
CA VAL A 143 -3.20 -4.55 16.23
C VAL A 143 -3.20 -5.58 15.10
N GLN A 144 -2.14 -5.65 14.28
CA GLN A 144 -2.01 -6.68 13.24
C GLN A 144 -0.62 -7.28 13.26
N LYS A 145 -0.56 -8.60 13.03
CA LYS A 145 0.68 -9.38 12.88
C LYS A 145 0.41 -10.51 11.89
N GLY A 146 0.56 -10.23 10.61
CA GLY A 146 0.33 -11.17 9.52
C GLY A 146 1.59 -11.52 8.75
N ASN A 147 1.41 -12.36 7.73
CA ASN A 147 2.47 -12.71 6.78
C ASN A 147 1.86 -12.98 5.39
N THR A 148 2.54 -12.60 4.30
CA THR A 148 2.04 -12.84 2.94
C THR A 148 1.93 -14.33 2.56
N ASN A 149 2.53 -15.24 3.34
CA ASN A 149 2.27 -16.68 3.23
C ASN A 149 0.80 -17.06 3.48
N ASN A 150 0.06 -16.24 4.21
CA ASN A 150 -1.35 -16.49 4.51
C ASN A 150 -2.28 -15.96 3.41
N MET A 151 -1.74 -15.41 2.32
CA MET A 151 -2.54 -14.94 1.19
C MET A 151 -3.26 -16.12 0.52
N ILE A 152 -4.57 -15.99 0.30
CA ILE A 152 -5.39 -17.00 -0.37
C ILE A 152 -5.06 -17.04 -1.86
N PHE A 153 -4.92 -15.87 -2.48
CA PHE A 153 -4.45 -15.67 -3.85
C PHE A 153 -3.15 -14.87 -3.81
N SER A 154 -2.09 -15.43 -4.39
CA SER A 154 -0.79 -14.77 -4.53
C SER A 154 -0.85 -13.53 -5.42
N VAL A 155 0.20 -12.70 -5.35
CA VAL A 155 0.33 -11.51 -6.22
C VAL A 155 0.23 -11.89 -7.70
N ALA A 156 0.85 -12.99 -8.12
CA ALA A 156 0.83 -13.45 -9.51
C ALA A 156 -0.58 -13.89 -9.96
N GLU A 157 -1.31 -14.60 -9.09
CA GLU A 157 -2.69 -15.03 -9.36
C GLU A 157 -3.64 -13.84 -9.48
N ILE A 158 -3.51 -12.84 -8.59
CA ILE A 158 -4.31 -11.61 -8.65
C ILE A 158 -4.07 -10.87 -9.97
N VAL A 159 -2.80 -10.66 -10.35
CA VAL A 159 -2.46 -9.98 -11.61
C VAL A 159 -3.00 -10.75 -12.82
N SER A 160 -2.81 -12.08 -12.84
CA SER A 160 -3.33 -12.95 -13.90
C SER A 160 -4.85 -12.86 -14.02
N PHE A 161 -5.57 -12.93 -12.91
CA PHE A 161 -7.02 -12.84 -12.86
C PHE A 161 -7.52 -11.47 -13.36
N LEU A 162 -6.98 -10.37 -12.82
CA LEU A 162 -7.39 -9.02 -13.19
C LEU A 162 -7.12 -8.71 -14.67
N SER A 163 -5.98 -9.20 -15.21
CA SER A 163 -5.60 -8.96 -16.60
C SER A 163 -6.51 -9.61 -17.64
N GLN A 164 -7.33 -10.59 -17.23
CA GLN A 164 -8.36 -11.19 -18.11
C GLN A 164 -9.58 -10.26 -18.27
N GLY A 165 -9.83 -9.38 -17.30
CA GLY A 165 -10.99 -8.48 -17.29
C GLY A 165 -10.67 -7.04 -17.67
N MET A 166 -9.42 -6.58 -17.50
CA MET A 166 -9.01 -5.22 -17.85
C MET A 166 -7.52 -5.13 -18.20
N THR A 167 -7.16 -4.12 -19.00
CA THR A 167 -5.75 -3.75 -19.21
C THR A 167 -5.17 -3.12 -17.95
N LEU A 168 -4.07 -3.70 -17.44
CA LEU A 168 -3.33 -3.15 -16.30
C LEU A 168 -2.25 -2.18 -16.82
N LEU A 169 -2.49 -0.87 -16.68
CA LEU A 169 -1.56 0.17 -17.14
C LEU A 169 -0.45 0.44 -16.10
N PRO A 170 0.74 0.90 -16.52
CA PRO A 170 1.74 1.43 -15.58
C PRO A 170 1.13 2.51 -14.69
N GLY A 171 1.28 2.36 -13.37
CA GLY A 171 0.61 3.21 -12.37
C GLY A 171 -0.74 2.68 -11.87
N THR A 172 -1.16 1.49 -12.29
CA THR A 172 -2.25 0.74 -11.64
C THR A 172 -1.78 0.22 -10.28
N LEU A 173 -2.56 0.50 -9.24
CA LEU A 173 -2.29 0.07 -7.87
C LEU A 173 -3.23 -1.09 -7.50
N ILE A 174 -2.67 -2.15 -6.93
CA ILE A 174 -3.43 -3.32 -6.49
C ILE A 174 -3.19 -3.53 -4.99
N PHE A 175 -4.22 -3.31 -4.18
CA PHE A 175 -4.22 -3.61 -2.76
C PHE A 175 -4.62 -5.08 -2.58
N THR A 176 -3.71 -5.91 -2.09
CA THR A 176 -3.83 -7.39 -2.15
C THR A 176 -4.57 -8.00 -0.95
N GLY A 177 -5.28 -7.17 -0.17
CA GLY A 177 -5.99 -7.59 1.04
C GLY A 177 -5.23 -7.30 2.33
N THR A 178 -5.83 -7.68 3.46
CA THR A 178 -5.31 -7.46 4.80
C THR A 178 -5.34 -8.75 5.62
N PRO A 179 -4.33 -9.03 6.47
CA PRO A 179 -4.40 -10.09 7.46
C PRO A 179 -5.37 -9.73 8.60
N ALA A 180 -5.66 -10.73 9.44
CA ALA A 180 -6.48 -10.56 10.64
C ALA A 180 -5.96 -9.47 11.61
N GLY A 181 -6.85 -9.05 12.52
CA GLY A 181 -6.58 -8.07 13.55
C GLY A 181 -7.18 -6.69 13.24
N VAL A 182 -7.99 -6.58 12.19
CA VAL A 182 -8.71 -5.34 11.88
C VAL A 182 -9.66 -4.99 13.02
N GLY A 183 -9.87 -3.70 13.25
CA GLY A 183 -10.61 -3.21 14.41
C GLY A 183 -11.99 -3.83 14.61
N PHE A 184 -12.69 -4.11 13.52
CA PHE A 184 -14.03 -4.73 13.52
C PHE A 184 -14.05 -6.21 13.94
N GLY A 185 -13.00 -6.97 13.60
CA GLY A 185 -12.91 -8.40 13.88
C GLY A 185 -12.56 -8.73 15.34
N ARG A 186 -12.34 -7.71 16.17
CA ARG A 186 -11.91 -7.83 17.56
C ARG A 186 -13.09 -7.87 18.53
N THR A 187 -12.87 -8.50 19.67
CA THR A 187 -13.77 -8.45 20.83
C THR A 187 -12.99 -7.99 22.07
N PRO A 188 -13.20 -6.75 22.57
CA PRO A 188 -14.08 -5.71 22.03
C PRO A 188 -13.56 -5.13 20.70
N GLN A 189 -14.47 -4.56 19.91
CA GLN A 189 -14.11 -3.86 18.68
C GLN A 189 -13.28 -2.62 18.98
N ILE A 190 -12.40 -2.27 18.04
CA ILE A 190 -11.55 -1.09 18.11
C ILE A 190 -11.80 -0.24 16.87
N SER A 191 -11.91 1.07 17.05
CA SER A 191 -11.94 2.04 15.96
C SER A 191 -10.88 3.10 16.24
N MET A 192 -10.25 3.60 15.17
CA MET A 192 -9.32 4.71 15.29
C MET A 192 -10.07 5.99 15.67
N LYS A 193 -9.44 6.83 16.48
CA LYS A 193 -9.99 8.07 17.02
C LYS A 193 -9.13 9.28 16.65
N GLU A 194 -9.67 10.47 16.84
CA GLU A 194 -8.90 11.73 16.74
C GLU A 194 -7.59 11.61 17.51
N GLY A 195 -6.49 11.90 16.83
CA GLY A 195 -5.15 11.90 17.39
C GLY A 195 -4.44 10.54 17.44
N ASP A 196 -5.12 9.44 17.11
CA ASP A 196 -4.47 8.13 16.99
C ASP A 196 -3.41 8.17 15.88
N VAL A 197 -2.31 7.45 16.11
CA VAL A 197 -1.26 7.23 15.11
C VAL A 197 -1.28 5.76 14.69
N ILE A 198 -1.63 5.52 13.43
CA ILE A 198 -1.54 4.20 12.82
C ILE A 198 -0.19 4.06 12.11
N LYS A 199 0.52 2.96 12.38
CA LYS A 199 1.75 2.59 11.66
C LYS A 199 1.62 1.19 11.08
N ILE A 200 1.90 1.07 9.79
CA ILE A 200 1.94 -0.20 9.05
C ILE A 200 3.36 -0.45 8.56
N GLU A 201 3.88 -1.65 8.74
CA GLU A 201 5.24 -2.06 8.37
C GLU A 201 5.24 -3.40 7.65
N ILE A 202 6.01 -3.50 6.56
CA ILE A 202 6.19 -4.71 5.77
C ILE A 202 7.68 -5.02 5.60
N ASP A 203 8.06 -6.27 5.85
CA ASP A 203 9.44 -6.74 5.70
C ASP A 203 9.98 -6.47 4.28
N GLY A 204 11.21 -5.95 4.19
CA GLY A 204 11.86 -5.60 2.91
C GLY A 204 11.45 -4.26 2.32
N ILE A 205 10.30 -3.69 2.73
CA ILE A 205 9.77 -2.41 2.24
C ILE A 205 10.07 -1.27 3.20
N GLY A 206 9.63 -1.37 4.45
CA GLY A 206 9.68 -0.29 5.44
C GLY A 206 8.31 -0.04 6.07
N ALA A 207 8.13 1.14 6.66
CA ALA A 207 6.91 1.50 7.37
C ALA A 207 6.35 2.86 6.94
N ILE A 208 5.03 3.01 7.02
CA ILE A 208 4.32 4.28 6.97
C ILE A 208 3.61 4.54 8.28
N SER A 209 3.51 5.80 8.67
CA SER A 209 2.78 6.22 9.87
C SER A 209 1.92 7.45 9.56
N ASN A 210 0.66 7.41 9.97
CA ASN A 210 -0.33 8.44 9.68
C ASN A 210 -1.09 8.78 10.96
N ARG A 211 -1.26 10.07 11.24
CA ARG A 211 -2.10 10.56 12.33
C ARG A 211 -3.54 10.71 11.84
N VAL A 212 -4.48 10.23 12.63
CA VAL A 212 -5.91 10.40 12.39
C VAL A 212 -6.32 11.78 12.86
N VAL A 213 -6.98 12.53 11.98
CA VAL A 213 -7.55 13.84 12.25
C VAL A 213 -8.97 13.86 11.71
N TYR A 214 -9.93 14.27 12.52
CA TYR A 214 -11.32 14.48 12.11
C TYR A 214 -11.41 15.78 11.32
N GLU A 215 -12.14 15.70 10.21
CA GLU A 215 -12.47 16.87 9.42
C GLU A 215 -13.37 17.80 10.25
N GLN A 216 -13.08 19.10 10.22
CA GLN A 216 -13.82 20.13 10.97
C GLN A 216 -14.95 20.73 10.15
#